data_AF-A0A377XEG0-F1
#
_entry.id   AF-A0A377XEG0-F1
#
_cell.length_a   1.000
_cell.length_b   1.000
_cell.length_c   1.000
_cell.angle_alpha   90.00
_cell.angle_beta   90.00
_cell.angle_gamma   90.00
#
_symmetry.space_group_name_H-M   'P 1'
#
loop_
_entity.id
_entity.type
_entity.pdbx_description
1 polymer ?
#
loop_
_entity_poly.entity_id
_entity_poly.type
_entity_poly.pdbx_seq_one_letter_code
_entity_poly.pdbx_strand_id
1 'polypeptide(L)'
;MRNIQAHIFFIGNNTNDLYKMEHHTPKPIGYIISEKCNHEFNLCATSGMYIQSVFDMHILINLLLFILSLALGLLMFASINLFLSKKDTIVFRLNQALKTDKLNIVYQPILSIKDNKLIGVEALLRWYDNEYGRVSPDIFISIAEKHGLISYVTRFCNLQINKEMHELINTHKLS
;
A
#
# COMPACT_ATOMS: atom_id res chain seq x y z
N MET A 1 2.14 48.64 -53.61
CA MET A 1 1.92 47.49 -52.70
C MET A 1 1.18 46.44 -53.50
N ARG A 2 1.85 45.36 -53.94
CA ARG A 2 1.22 44.30 -54.75
C ARG A 2 0.46 43.37 -53.80
N ASN A 3 -0.85 43.29 -54.01
CA ASN A 3 -1.74 42.38 -53.31
C ASN A 3 -1.45 40.96 -53.84
N ILE A 4 -0.65 40.18 -53.12
CA ILE A 4 -0.36 38.79 -53.49
C ILE A 4 -1.52 37.95 -52.95
N GLN A 5 -2.41 37.53 -53.85
CA GLN A 5 -3.44 36.54 -53.49
C GLN A 5 -2.76 35.18 -53.31
N ALA A 6 -2.78 34.66 -52.08
CA ALA A 6 -2.40 33.29 -51.82
C ALA A 6 -3.41 32.34 -52.50
N HIS A 7 -2.93 31.47 -53.39
CA HIS A 7 -3.75 30.42 -53.99
C HIS A 7 -3.61 29.15 -53.16
N ILE A 8 -4.71 28.73 -52.54
CA ILE A 8 -4.76 27.55 -51.67
C ILE A 8 -5.35 26.39 -52.46
N PHE A 9 -4.65 25.26 -52.46
CA PHE A 9 -5.08 24.04 -53.12
C PHE A 9 -5.35 22.96 -52.08
N PHE A 10 -6.52 22.35 -52.17
CA PHE A 10 -6.97 21.31 -51.25
C PHE A 10 -6.86 19.94 -51.91
N ILE A 11 -6.08 19.04 -51.32
CA ILE A 11 -5.90 17.67 -51.80
C ILE A 11 -6.37 16.70 -50.71
N GLY A 12 -7.42 15.92 -50.99
CA GLY A 12 -7.99 14.93 -50.06
C GLY A 12 -9.32 15.34 -49.42
N ASN A 13 -9.86 14.47 -48.56
CA ASN A 13 -11.10 14.72 -47.83
C ASN A 13 -10.82 15.51 -46.53
N ASN A 14 -11.77 16.34 -46.07
CA ASN A 14 -11.70 17.11 -44.81
C ASN A 14 -10.56 18.14 -44.71
N THR A 15 -10.05 18.61 -45.85
CA THR A 15 -9.02 19.67 -45.95
C THR A 15 -9.46 21.03 -45.42
N ASN A 16 -10.78 21.25 -45.25
CA ASN A 16 -11.34 22.42 -44.59
C ASN A 16 -10.92 22.57 -43.12
N ASP A 17 -10.65 21.45 -42.44
CA ASP A 17 -10.19 21.47 -41.04
C ASP A 17 -8.74 21.94 -40.95
N LEU A 18 -7.90 21.58 -41.93
CA LEU A 18 -6.53 22.08 -42.07
C LEU A 18 -6.51 23.59 -42.31
N TYR A 19 -7.37 24.08 -43.20
CA TYR A 19 -7.51 25.51 -43.49
C TYR A 19 -7.90 26.33 -42.25
N LYS A 20 -8.87 25.85 -41.47
CA LYS A 20 -9.29 26.51 -40.23
C LYS A 20 -8.17 26.57 -39.19
N MET A 21 -7.28 25.59 -39.17
CA MET A 21 -6.18 25.51 -38.20
C MET A 21 -4.97 26.36 -38.62
N GLU A 22 -4.80 26.64 -39.90
CA GLU A 22 -3.82 27.60 -40.41
C GLU A 22 -4.18 29.05 -39.98
N HIS A 23 -5.46 29.36 -39.84
CA HIS A 23 -5.97 30.68 -39.43
C HIS A 23 -6.22 30.87 -37.92
N HIS A 24 -5.29 30.40 -37.07
CA HIS A 24 -5.27 30.66 -35.62
C HIS A 24 -6.45 30.11 -34.79
N THR A 25 -7.11 29.02 -35.20
CA THR A 25 -8.02 28.30 -34.30
C THR A 25 -7.25 27.32 -33.39
N PRO A 26 -7.68 27.11 -32.14
CA PRO A 26 -7.05 26.11 -31.27
C PRO A 26 -7.23 24.71 -31.84
N LYS A 27 -6.12 23.97 -31.94
CA LYS A 27 -6.11 22.60 -32.47
C LYS A 27 -6.98 21.69 -31.60
N PRO A 28 -7.88 20.87 -32.19
CA PRO A 28 -8.60 19.86 -31.44
C PRO A 28 -7.64 18.82 -30.86
N ILE A 29 -7.97 18.30 -29.67
CA ILE A 29 -7.18 17.28 -28.99
C ILE A 29 -7.06 16.05 -29.90
N GLY A 30 -5.83 15.56 -30.12
CA GLY A 30 -5.56 14.41 -30.96
C GLY A 30 -5.29 14.72 -32.44
N TYR A 31 -5.34 15.99 -32.87
CA TYR A 31 -4.99 16.36 -34.26
C TYR A 31 -3.53 16.77 -34.39
N ILE A 32 -2.82 16.13 -35.33
CA ILE A 32 -1.42 16.43 -35.63
C ILE A 32 -1.30 17.09 -37.00
N ILE A 33 -0.44 18.11 -37.10
CA ILE A 33 -0.13 18.79 -38.35
C ILE A 33 1.38 18.76 -38.61
N SER A 34 1.75 18.70 -39.88
CA SER A 34 3.12 18.82 -40.37
C SER A 34 3.13 19.77 -41.56
N GLU A 35 4.07 20.72 -41.56
CA GLU A 35 4.20 21.73 -42.60
C GLU A 35 5.61 21.73 -43.17
N LYS A 36 5.70 21.89 -44.48
CA LYS A 36 6.99 22.05 -45.18
C LYS A 36 6.87 23.14 -46.24
N CYS A 37 7.70 24.16 -46.10
CA CYS A 37 7.76 25.31 -47.02
C CYS A 37 9.04 25.32 -47.84
N ASN A 38 8.94 25.76 -49.09
CA ASN A 38 10.06 26.13 -49.93
C ASN A 38 10.02 27.64 -50.20
N HIS A 39 11.02 28.36 -49.70
CA HIS A 39 11.12 29.82 -49.78
C HIS A 39 11.58 30.33 -51.15
N GLU A 40 12.20 29.49 -51.98
CA GLU A 40 12.63 29.88 -53.33
C GLU A 40 11.42 30.09 -54.27
N PHE A 41 10.40 29.23 -54.13
CA PHE A 41 9.19 29.26 -54.96
C PHE A 41 7.95 29.81 -54.23
N ASN A 42 8.08 30.28 -52.98
CA ASN A 42 6.97 30.71 -52.13
C ASN A 42 5.83 29.69 -52.06
N LEU A 43 6.16 28.41 -51.88
CA LEU A 43 5.20 27.31 -51.84
C LEU A 43 5.29 26.56 -50.51
N CYS A 44 4.16 26.38 -49.84
CA CYS A 44 4.04 25.63 -48.60
C CYS A 44 3.06 24.47 -48.77
N ALA A 45 3.39 23.33 -48.16
CA ALA A 45 2.54 22.15 -48.10
C ALA A 45 2.30 21.78 -46.63
N THR A 46 1.02 21.71 -46.26
CA THR A 46 0.58 21.35 -44.90
C THR A 46 -0.26 20.08 -44.97
N SER A 47 0.03 19.13 -44.09
CA SER A 47 -0.74 17.90 -43.92
C SER A 47 -1.15 17.74 -42.46
N GLY A 48 -2.25 17.03 -42.21
CA GLY A 48 -2.65 16.69 -40.85
C GLY A 48 -3.64 15.54 -40.80
N MET A 49 -3.73 14.94 -39.63
CA MET A 49 -4.55 13.75 -39.36
C MET A 49 -5.00 13.71 -37.90
N TYR A 50 -6.12 13.04 -37.65
CA TYR A 50 -6.55 12.70 -36.30
C TYR A 50 -5.82 11.43 -35.84
N ILE A 51 -5.21 11.48 -34.67
CA ILE A 51 -4.78 10.30 -33.94
C ILE A 51 -6.05 9.64 -33.42
N GLN A 52 -6.39 8.49 -33.99
CA GLN A 52 -7.48 7.67 -33.46
C GLN A 52 -7.03 7.09 -32.11
N SER A 53 -7.60 7.64 -31.04
CA SER A 53 -7.30 7.19 -29.68
C SER A 53 -8.08 5.92 -29.37
N VAL A 54 -7.63 5.13 -28.39
CA VAL A 54 -8.38 3.94 -27.92
C VAL A 54 -9.83 4.31 -27.55
N PHE A 55 -10.05 5.52 -27.05
CA PHE A 55 -11.38 6.06 -26.72
C PHE A 55 -12.31 6.22 -27.92
N ASP A 56 -11.78 6.33 -29.14
CA ASP A 56 -12.55 6.46 -30.38
C ASP A 56 -12.96 5.09 -30.97
N MET A 57 -12.51 3.99 -30.36
CA MET A 57 -12.90 2.63 -30.74
C MET A 57 -14.33 2.32 -30.30
N HIS A 58 -14.89 1.24 -30.84
CA HIS A 58 -16.20 0.76 -30.42
C HIS A 58 -16.30 0.59 -28.91
N ILE A 59 -17.41 1.06 -28.34
CA ILE A 59 -17.68 1.06 -26.90
C ILE A 59 -17.48 -0.32 -26.24
N LEU A 60 -17.77 -1.41 -26.96
CA LEU A 60 -17.55 -2.79 -26.54
C LEU A 60 -16.06 -3.11 -26.27
N ILE A 61 -15.16 -2.64 -27.13
CA ILE A 61 -13.72 -2.87 -27.00
C ILE A 61 -13.20 -2.12 -25.78
N ASN A 62 -13.65 -0.88 -25.59
CA ASN A 62 -13.27 -0.08 -24.43
C ASN A 62 -13.77 -0.67 -23.11
N LEU A 63 -15.01 -1.17 -23.09
CA LEU A 63 -15.56 -1.86 -21.93
C LEU A 63 -14.76 -3.13 -21.61
N LEU A 64 -14.38 -3.91 -22.62
CA LEU A 64 -13.56 -5.11 -22.44
C LEU A 64 -12.18 -4.78 -21.85
N LEU A 65 -11.51 -3.75 -22.37
CA LEU A 65 -10.20 -3.30 -21.86
C LEU A 65 -10.29 -2.83 -20.42
N PHE A 66 -11.34 -2.10 -20.07
CA PHE A 66 -11.57 -1.64 -18.70
C PHE A 66 -11.78 -2.82 -17.74
N ILE A 67 -12.61 -3.80 -18.12
CA ILE A 67 -12.87 -4.99 -17.31
C ILE A 67 -11.57 -5.80 -17.12
N LEU A 68 -10.78 -5.99 -18.18
CA LEU A 68 -9.50 -6.69 -18.09
C LEU A 68 -8.52 -5.98 -17.17
N SER A 69 -8.42 -4.65 -17.28
CA SER A 69 -7.57 -3.84 -16.39
C SER A 69 -8.00 -3.96 -14.94
N LEU A 70 -9.31 -3.91 -14.66
CA LEU A 70 -9.84 -4.04 -13.30
C LEU A 70 -9.59 -5.44 -12.75
N ALA A 71 -9.84 -6.49 -13.54
CA ALA A 71 -9.63 -7.87 -13.14
C ALA A 71 -8.16 -8.15 -12.81
N LEU A 72 -7.24 -7.74 -13.68
CA LEU A 72 -5.80 -7.87 -13.45
C LEU A 72 -5.35 -7.06 -12.22
N GLY A 73 -5.85 -5.83 -12.06
CA GLY A 73 -5.56 -4.99 -10.90
C GLY A 73 -6.01 -5.62 -9.59
N LEU A 74 -7.24 -6.16 -9.55
CA LEU A 74 -7.78 -6.85 -8.38
C LEU A 74 -7.00 -8.13 -8.05
N LEU A 75 -6.64 -8.92 -9.07
CA LEU A 75 -5.82 -10.12 -8.89
C LEU A 75 -4.44 -9.77 -8.33
N MET A 76 -3.79 -8.74 -8.89
CA MET A 76 -2.49 -8.27 -8.40
C MET A 76 -2.58 -7.75 -6.97
N PHE A 77 -3.60 -6.94 -6.67
CA PHE A 77 -3.84 -6.42 -5.32
C PHE A 77 -4.08 -7.55 -4.30
N ALA A 78 -4.93 -8.52 -4.63
CA ALA A 78 -5.17 -9.68 -3.76
C ALA A 78 -3.90 -10.50 -3.53
N SER A 79 -3.11 -10.73 -4.59
CA SER A 79 -1.84 -11.48 -4.51
C SER A 79 -0.82 -10.79 -3.61
N ILE A 80 -0.69 -9.46 -3.72
CA ILE A 80 0.21 -8.66 -2.87
C ILE A 80 -0.23 -8.72 -1.41
N ASN A 81 -1.51 -8.49 -1.12
CA ASN A 81 -2.01 -8.55 0.26
C ASN A 81 -1.83 -9.94 0.87
N LEU A 82 -2.08 -11.01 0.10
CA LEU A 82 -1.86 -12.37 0.56
C LEU A 82 -0.39 -12.64 0.88
N PHE A 83 0.53 -12.08 0.09
CA PHE A 83 1.96 -12.22 0.30
C PHE A 83 2.48 -11.40 1.48
N LEU A 84 1.96 -10.19 1.67
CA LEU A 84 2.29 -9.35 2.82
C LEU A 84 1.83 -10.00 4.13
N SER A 85 0.63 -10.59 4.17
CA SER A 85 0.14 -11.35 5.34
C SER A 85 0.98 -12.58 5.68
N LYS A 86 1.84 -13.07 4.77
CA LYS A 86 2.74 -14.21 5.01
C LYS A 86 4.13 -13.81 5.47
N LYS A 87 4.48 -12.53 5.44
CA LYS A 87 5.83 -12.02 5.76
C LYS A 87 5.90 -11.36 7.13
N ASP A 88 5.22 -11.95 8.11
CA ASP A 88 5.24 -11.45 9.47
C ASP A 88 6.53 -11.90 10.16
N THR A 89 7.50 -10.99 10.23
CA THR A 89 8.71 -11.22 11.02
C THR A 89 8.34 -11.50 12.48
N ILE A 90 9.17 -12.25 13.21
CA ILE A 90 8.99 -12.49 14.64
C ILE A 90 8.86 -11.17 15.44
N VAL A 91 9.52 -10.10 14.99
CA VAL A 91 9.42 -8.75 15.57
C VAL A 91 8.01 -8.17 15.38
N PHE A 92 7.48 -8.24 14.16
CA PHE A 92 6.11 -7.80 13.88
C PHE A 92 5.10 -8.61 14.68
N ARG A 93 5.27 -9.93 14.75
CA ARG A 93 4.40 -10.82 15.54
C ARG A 93 4.44 -10.51 17.03
N LEU A 94 5.62 -10.23 17.60
CA LEU A 94 5.76 -9.81 19.00
C LEU A 94 5.03 -8.49 19.26
N ASN A 95 5.18 -7.51 18.37
CA ASN A 95 4.48 -6.23 18.47
C ASN A 95 2.95 -6.40 18.38
N GLN A 96 2.46 -7.28 17.50
CA GLN A 96 1.04 -7.62 17.42
C GLN A 96 0.56 -8.36 18.67
N ALA A 97 1.36 -9.29 19.21
CA ALA A 97 1.02 -10.02 20.42
C ALA A 97 0.84 -9.07 21.61
N LEU A 98 1.71 -8.06 21.74
CA LEU A 98 1.63 -7.01 22.76
C LEU A 98 0.38 -6.12 22.64
N LYS A 99 -0.20 -6.00 21.44
CA LYS A 99 -1.44 -5.23 21.19
C LYS A 99 -2.72 -6.07 21.33
N THR A 100 -2.61 -7.37 21.17
CA THR A 100 -3.76 -8.31 21.12
C THR A 100 -3.85 -9.21 22.35
N ASP A 101 -3.10 -8.89 23.41
CA ASP A 101 -3.04 -9.62 24.69
C ASP A 101 -2.79 -11.13 24.51
N LYS A 102 -1.99 -11.51 23.50
CA LYS A 102 -1.64 -12.92 23.21
C LYS A 102 -0.46 -13.43 24.03
N LEU A 103 0.12 -12.60 24.89
CA LEU A 103 1.10 -13.02 25.88
C LEU A 103 0.38 -13.37 27.18
N ASN A 104 0.85 -14.39 27.86
CA ASN A 104 0.32 -14.81 29.15
C ASN A 104 1.41 -14.81 30.21
N ILE A 105 1.01 -14.63 31.47
CA ILE A 105 1.90 -14.67 32.61
C ILE A 105 1.63 -15.99 33.35
N VAL A 106 2.70 -16.68 33.72
CA VAL A 106 2.65 -17.81 34.65
C VAL A 106 3.40 -17.45 35.91
N TYR A 107 2.97 -17.99 37.04
CA TYR A 107 3.59 -17.68 38.34
C TYR A 107 4.34 -18.89 38.87
N GLN A 108 5.60 -18.68 39.24
CA GLN A 108 6.41 -19.70 39.90
C GLN A 108 6.49 -19.40 41.41
N PRO A 109 6.00 -20.31 42.29
CA PRO A 109 6.10 -20.14 43.73
C PRO A 109 7.54 -20.08 44.23
N ILE A 110 7.83 -19.17 45.15
CA ILE A 110 9.10 -19.08 45.86
C ILE A 110 8.87 -19.52 47.31
N LEU A 111 9.58 -20.57 47.73
CA LEU A 111 9.48 -21.17 49.05
C LEU A 111 10.70 -20.84 49.92
N SER A 112 10.47 -20.56 51.20
CA SER A 112 11.54 -20.44 52.18
C SER A 112 12.09 -21.83 52.53
N ILE A 113 13.41 -22.00 52.45
CA ILE A 113 14.06 -23.29 52.77
C ILE A 113 13.95 -23.63 54.26
N LYS A 114 13.89 -22.62 55.14
CA LYS A 114 13.92 -22.81 56.59
C LYS A 114 12.65 -23.46 57.13
N ASP A 115 11.50 -23.08 56.58
CA ASP A 115 10.18 -23.42 57.10
C ASP A 115 9.19 -23.87 56.01
N ASN A 116 9.65 -24.04 54.76
CA ASN A 116 8.88 -24.49 53.59
C ASN A 116 7.59 -23.67 53.35
N LYS A 117 7.59 -22.40 53.77
CA LYS A 117 6.46 -21.49 53.57
C LYS A 117 6.59 -20.76 52.25
N LEU A 118 5.45 -20.49 51.62
CA LEU A 118 5.36 -19.59 50.47
C LEU A 118 5.72 -18.18 50.89
N ILE A 119 6.79 -17.62 50.31
CA ILE A 119 7.27 -16.26 50.61
C ILE A 119 7.05 -15.29 49.45
N GLY A 120 6.72 -15.79 48.27
CA GLY A 120 6.42 -14.95 47.11
C GLY A 120 6.16 -15.78 45.86
N VAL A 121 5.99 -15.06 44.74
CA VAL A 121 5.85 -15.65 43.40
C VAL A 121 6.69 -14.85 42.41
N GLU A 122 7.30 -15.54 41.46
CA GLU A 122 7.93 -14.92 40.30
C GLU A 122 6.96 -14.94 39.12
N ALA A 123 6.71 -13.77 38.53
CA ALA A 123 5.87 -13.64 37.34
C ALA A 123 6.73 -13.84 36.07
N LEU A 124 6.39 -14.84 35.28
CA LEU A 124 7.15 -15.26 34.12
C LEU A 124 6.32 -15.12 32.85
N LEU A 125 6.76 -14.25 31.94
CA LEU A 125 6.07 -14.04 30.67
C LEU A 125 6.24 -15.27 29.76
N ARG A 126 5.16 -15.63 29.08
CA ARG A 126 5.08 -16.71 28.11
C ARG A 126 4.43 -16.19 26.85
N TRP A 127 4.94 -16.65 25.72
CA TRP A 127 4.41 -16.27 24.41
C TRP A 127 4.18 -17.52 23.57
N TYR A 128 2.94 -17.67 23.12
CA TYR A 128 2.56 -18.62 22.10
C TYR A 128 2.26 -17.89 20.81
N ASP A 129 2.91 -18.32 19.75
CA ASP A 129 2.75 -17.82 18.41
C ASP A 129 2.16 -18.92 17.52
N ASN A 130 1.19 -18.57 16.67
CA ASN A 130 0.53 -19.57 15.81
C ASN A 130 1.48 -20.22 14.79
N GLU A 131 2.57 -19.56 14.44
CA GLU A 131 3.54 -20.04 13.44
C GLU A 131 4.80 -20.61 14.11
N TYR A 132 5.28 -19.96 15.18
CA TYR A 132 6.49 -20.39 15.89
C TYR A 132 6.23 -21.27 17.13
N GLY A 133 4.96 -21.52 17.47
CA GLY A 133 4.58 -22.28 18.66
C GLY A 133 4.97 -21.56 19.95
N ARG A 134 5.49 -22.30 20.95
CA ARG A 134 5.98 -21.71 22.19
C ARG A 134 7.33 -21.03 21.96
N VAL A 135 7.35 -19.71 21.99
CA VAL A 135 8.58 -18.92 21.81
C VAL A 135 9.27 -18.76 23.16
N SER A 136 10.55 -19.14 23.25
CA SER A 136 11.33 -19.02 24.49
C SER A 136 11.46 -17.55 24.92
N PRO A 137 11.35 -17.22 26.23
CA PRO A 137 11.67 -15.91 26.78
C PRO A 137 13.01 -15.35 26.30
N ASP A 138 14.07 -16.17 26.28
CA ASP A 138 15.40 -15.71 25.86
C ASP A 138 15.40 -15.17 24.42
N ILE A 139 14.55 -15.73 23.55
CA ILE A 139 14.43 -15.32 22.15
C ILE A 139 13.67 -14.00 22.06
N PHE A 140 12.45 -13.94 22.60
CA PHE A 140 11.60 -12.77 22.39
C PHE A 140 12.01 -11.57 23.25
N ILE A 141 12.64 -11.78 24.41
CA ILE A 141 13.22 -10.69 25.22
C ILE A 141 14.42 -10.09 24.48
N SER A 142 15.32 -10.91 23.95
CA SER A 142 16.45 -10.42 23.14
C SER A 142 15.98 -9.63 21.91
N ILE A 143 14.91 -10.10 21.25
CA ILE A 143 14.26 -9.37 20.15
C ILE A 143 13.67 -8.06 20.65
N ALA A 144 12.96 -8.07 21.79
CA ALA A 144 12.36 -6.87 22.34
C ALA A 144 13.40 -5.81 22.68
N GLU A 145 14.53 -6.19 23.24
CA GLU A 145 15.64 -5.28 23.56
C GLU A 145 16.27 -4.70 22.29
N LYS A 146 16.64 -5.57 21.34
CA LYS A 146 17.29 -5.16 20.09
C LYS A 146 16.43 -4.21 19.25
N HIS A 147 15.11 -4.34 19.34
CA HIS A 147 14.14 -3.54 18.58
C HIS A 147 13.45 -2.46 19.41
N GLY A 148 13.89 -2.20 20.64
CA GLY A 148 13.34 -1.14 21.50
C GLY A 148 11.91 -1.38 21.99
N LEU A 149 11.41 -2.62 21.91
CA LEU A 149 10.08 -3.04 22.37
C LEU A 149 10.06 -3.41 23.86
N ILE A 150 11.22 -3.52 24.54
CA ILE A 150 11.31 -4.00 25.93
C ILE A 150 10.46 -3.16 26.91
N SER A 151 10.39 -1.84 26.72
CA SER A 151 9.56 -0.95 27.54
C SER A 151 8.06 -1.28 27.44
N TYR A 152 7.60 -1.66 26.24
CA TYR A 152 6.23 -2.10 26.01
C TYR A 152 5.95 -3.45 26.66
N VAL A 153 6.91 -4.39 26.59
CA VAL A 153 6.82 -5.69 27.27
C VAL A 153 6.72 -5.50 28.79
N THR A 154 7.59 -4.68 29.38
CA THR A 154 7.55 -4.39 30.82
C THR A 154 6.23 -3.76 31.23
N ARG A 155 5.74 -2.77 30.46
CA ARG A 155 4.45 -2.14 30.73
C ARG A 155 3.30 -3.13 30.65
N PHE A 156 3.28 -3.98 29.62
CA PHE A 156 2.28 -5.04 29.47
C PHE A 156 2.28 -5.96 30.69
N CYS A 157 3.47 -6.44 31.09
CA CYS A 157 3.63 -7.33 32.23
C CYS A 157 3.08 -6.71 33.53
N ASN A 158 3.44 -5.46 33.82
CA ASN A 158 2.97 -4.75 35.00
C ASN A 158 1.44 -4.55 35.01
N LEU A 159 0.85 -4.20 33.86
CA LEU A 159 -0.60 -4.02 33.75
C LEU A 159 -1.34 -5.33 33.97
N GLN A 160 -0.84 -6.42 33.37
CA GLN A 160 -1.46 -7.73 33.48
C GLN A 160 -1.35 -8.29 34.91
N ILE A 161 -0.17 -8.18 35.55
CA ILE A 161 0.02 -8.59 36.95
C ILE A 161 -0.92 -7.81 37.88
N ASN A 162 -1.00 -6.48 37.73
CA ASN A 162 -1.87 -5.66 38.57
C ASN A 162 -3.35 -6.07 38.42
N LYS A 163 -3.78 -6.37 37.19
CA LYS A 163 -5.14 -6.85 36.91
C LYS A 163 -5.42 -8.19 37.59
N GLU A 164 -4.54 -9.17 37.42
CA GLU A 164 -4.70 -10.51 38.00
C GLU A 164 -4.60 -10.51 39.54
N MET A 165 -3.67 -9.73 40.11
CA MET A 165 -3.57 -9.55 41.56
C MET A 165 -4.83 -8.90 42.15
N HIS A 166 -5.37 -7.88 41.51
CA HIS A 166 -6.62 -7.26 41.96
C HIS A 166 -7.76 -8.28 41.99
N GLU A 167 -7.85 -9.14 40.98
CA GLU A 167 -8.87 -10.19 40.92
C GLU A 167 -8.70 -11.21 42.06
N LEU A 168 -7.46 -11.65 42.33
CA LEU A 168 -7.14 -12.59 43.40
C LEU A 168 -7.43 -12.02 44.81
N ILE A 169 -7.04 -10.77 45.08
CA ILE A 169 -7.31 -10.10 46.36
C ILE A 169 -8.81 -9.99 46.60
N ASN A 170 -9.56 -9.55 45.59
CA ASN A 170 -11.01 -9.33 45.71
C ASN A 170 -11.80 -10.63 45.86
N THR A 171 -11.36 -11.71 45.19
CA THR A 171 -12.00 -13.02 45.29
C THR A 171 -11.70 -13.75 46.60
N HIS A 172 -10.50 -13.58 47.16
CA HIS A 172 -10.08 -14.31 48.37
C HIS A 172 -10.17 -13.50 49.67
N LYS A 173 -10.68 -12.25 49.64
CA LYS A 173 -10.83 -11.36 50.82
C LYS A 173 -9.60 -11.37 51.74
N LEU A 174 -8.41 -11.28 51.16
CA LEU A 174 -7.18 -11.07 51.92
C LEU A 174 -7.10 -9.58 52.28
N SER A 175 -7.91 -9.15 53.25
CA SER A 175 -7.87 -7.83 53.89
C SER A 175 -7.11 -7.88 55.20
#